data_AF-A0A842Y6Q0-F1
#
_entry.id   AF-A0A842Y6Q0-F1
#
_cell.length_a   1.000
_cell.length_b   1.000
_cell.length_c   1.000
_cell.angle_alpha   90.00
_cell.angle_beta   90.00
_cell.angle_gamma   90.00
#
_symmetry.space_group_name_H-M   'P 1'
#
loop_
_entity.id
_entity.type
_entity.pdbx_description
1 polymer ?
#
loop_
_entity_poly.entity_id
_entity_poly.type
_entity_poly.pdbx_seq_one_letter_code
_entity_poly.pdbx_strand_id
1 'polypeptide(L)'
;MTKEPANLLEDEGFSFLTCMQCGTCTGSCPSGRYTSLNTRRIVLSARRNKDVYHDDDLWMCTTCYQCQERCPRGIKIVDGILTLRAESVHLGVMLPAHRKVAELVMDKGHAVPINDANRANRKALGMDELPETVHKYPQALDHVKKLIKATGFDKLIEEAGEQE
;
A
#
# COMPACT_ATOMS: atom_id res chain seq x y z
N MET A 1 2.54 -20.59 -1.64
CA MET A 1 1.56 -21.05 -2.64
C MET A 1 0.69 -19.84 -2.95
N THR A 2 0.84 -19.24 -4.12
CA THR A 2 0.13 -17.99 -4.49
C THR A 2 -1.36 -18.22 -4.38
N LYS A 3 -2.05 -17.42 -3.57
CA LYS A 3 -3.51 -17.53 -3.50
C LYS A 3 -4.10 -17.05 -4.83
N GLU A 4 -5.18 -17.68 -5.27
CA GLU A 4 -5.92 -17.16 -6.41
C GLU A 4 -6.60 -15.84 -6.03
N PRO A 5 -6.58 -14.81 -6.89
CA PRO A 5 -7.13 -13.49 -6.57
C PRO A 5 -8.59 -13.51 -6.12
N ALA A 6 -9.45 -14.33 -6.72
CA ALA A 6 -10.86 -14.39 -6.32
C ALA A 6 -11.02 -14.94 -4.91
N ASN A 7 -10.32 -16.03 -4.58
CA ASN A 7 -10.39 -16.67 -3.26
C ASN A 7 -9.80 -15.76 -2.18
N LEU A 8 -8.66 -15.12 -2.47
CA LEU A 8 -8.06 -14.13 -1.57
C LEU A 8 -9.03 -13.00 -1.23
N LEU A 9 -9.72 -12.46 -2.23
CA LEU A 9 -10.67 -11.37 -2.02
C LEU A 9 -11.94 -11.83 -1.32
N GLU A 10 -12.39 -13.06 -1.55
CA GLU A 10 -13.55 -13.64 -0.86
C GLU A 10 -13.25 -13.93 0.62
N ASP A 11 -12.06 -14.45 0.94
CA ASP A 11 -11.58 -14.65 2.32
C ASP A 11 -11.63 -13.33 3.13
N GLU A 12 -11.25 -12.23 2.48
CA GLU A 12 -11.26 -10.87 3.07
C GLU A 12 -12.65 -10.20 3.04
N GLY A 13 -13.69 -10.93 2.59
CA GLY A 13 -15.07 -10.46 2.57
C GLY A 13 -15.38 -9.46 1.44
N PHE A 14 -14.55 -9.39 0.41
CA PHE A 14 -14.78 -8.54 -0.76
C PHE A 14 -15.49 -9.30 -1.88
N SER A 15 -16.79 -9.03 -2.03
CA SER A 15 -17.63 -9.76 -2.99
C SER A 15 -17.46 -9.30 -4.44
N PHE A 16 -16.25 -9.44 -5.00
CA PHE A 16 -15.95 -9.10 -6.40
C PHE A 16 -16.73 -9.95 -7.40
N LEU A 17 -17.19 -11.15 -6.97
CA LEU A 17 -18.09 -12.01 -7.74
C LEU A 17 -19.42 -11.34 -8.09
N THR A 18 -19.88 -10.38 -7.27
CA THR A 18 -21.12 -9.63 -7.53
C THR A 18 -20.95 -8.51 -8.56
N CYS A 19 -19.74 -8.30 -9.09
CA CYS A 19 -19.46 -7.26 -10.06
C CYS A 19 -20.19 -7.50 -11.39
N MET A 20 -21.05 -6.55 -11.75
CA MET A 20 -21.78 -6.51 -13.02
C MET A 20 -21.04 -5.79 -14.16
N GLN A 21 -19.76 -5.43 -13.96
CA GLN A 21 -18.92 -4.79 -14.99
C GLN A 21 -19.47 -3.47 -15.56
N CYS A 22 -20.23 -2.69 -14.78
CA CYS A 22 -20.83 -1.42 -15.24
C CYS A 22 -19.82 -0.31 -15.59
N GLY A 23 -18.60 -0.34 -15.04
CA GLY A 23 -17.56 0.65 -15.34
C GLY A 23 -17.59 1.94 -14.54
N THR A 24 -18.54 2.13 -13.61
CA THR A 24 -18.61 3.31 -12.72
C THR A 24 -17.29 3.58 -12.00
N CYS A 25 -16.59 2.51 -11.59
CA CYS A 25 -15.29 2.60 -10.94
C CYS A 25 -14.21 3.21 -11.85
N THR A 26 -14.18 2.85 -13.13
CA THR A 26 -13.21 3.39 -14.10
C THR A 26 -13.55 4.83 -14.46
N GLY A 27 -14.83 5.14 -14.69
CA GLY A 27 -15.28 6.51 -14.97
C GLY A 27 -15.05 7.48 -13.81
N SER A 28 -15.04 6.98 -12.57
CA SER A 28 -14.76 7.76 -11.37
C SER A 28 -13.28 7.83 -11.00
N CYS A 29 -12.41 7.07 -11.67
CA CYS A 29 -11.00 7.01 -11.29
C CYS A 29 -10.28 8.29 -11.76
N PRO A 30 -9.65 9.08 -10.86
CA PRO A 30 -8.84 10.22 -11.28
C PRO A 30 -7.56 9.76 -12.00
N SER A 31 -6.89 8.72 -11.50
CA SER A 31 -5.67 8.18 -12.11
C SER A 31 -5.93 7.59 -13.50
N GLY A 32 -7.04 6.87 -13.68
CA GLY A 32 -7.40 6.27 -14.97
C GLY A 32 -7.68 7.27 -16.10
N ARG A 33 -7.80 8.57 -15.79
CA ARG A 33 -7.89 9.63 -16.79
C ARG A 33 -6.54 10.00 -17.42
N TYR A 34 -5.44 9.71 -16.73
CA TYR A 34 -4.09 10.12 -17.13
C TYR A 34 -3.11 8.94 -17.26
N THR A 35 -3.56 7.72 -16.96
CA THR A 35 -2.75 6.51 -16.94
C THR A 35 -3.51 5.35 -17.59
N SER A 36 -2.87 4.18 -17.71
CA SER A 36 -3.50 2.93 -18.17
C SER A 36 -4.47 2.30 -17.18
N LEU A 37 -4.52 2.80 -15.93
CA LEU A 37 -5.33 2.20 -14.87
C LEU A 37 -6.80 2.09 -15.25
N ASN A 38 -7.24 0.84 -15.43
CA ASN A 38 -8.63 0.49 -15.61
C ASN A 38 -9.13 -0.35 -14.43
N THR A 39 -9.77 0.30 -13.47
CA THR A 39 -10.28 -0.36 -12.25
C THR A 39 -11.27 -1.49 -12.57
N ARG A 40 -12.09 -1.35 -13.63
CA ARG A 40 -13.02 -2.40 -14.05
C ARG A 40 -12.28 -3.63 -14.56
N ARG A 41 -11.19 -3.44 -15.31
CA ARG A 41 -10.30 -4.51 -15.80
C ARG A 41 -9.67 -5.25 -14.63
N ILE A 42 -9.15 -4.56 -13.62
CA ILE A 42 -8.54 -5.20 -12.44
C ILE A 42 -9.57 -6.08 -11.73
N VAL A 43 -10.78 -5.58 -11.46
CA VAL A 43 -11.86 -6.37 -10.84
C VAL A 43 -12.23 -7.59 -11.68
N LEU A 44 -12.28 -7.45 -13.01
CA LEU A 44 -12.56 -8.57 -13.91
C LEU A 44 -11.43 -9.61 -13.90
N SER A 45 -10.19 -9.18 -13.94
CA SER A 45 -9.01 -10.04 -13.91
C SER A 45 -8.93 -10.81 -12.61
N ALA A 46 -9.12 -10.13 -11.47
CA ALA A 46 -9.15 -10.75 -10.16
C ALA A 46 -10.28 -11.79 -10.06
N ARG A 47 -11.50 -11.44 -10.50
CA ARG A 47 -12.64 -12.38 -10.56
C ARG A 47 -12.37 -13.61 -11.45
N ARG A 48 -11.52 -13.48 -12.47
CA ARG A 48 -11.16 -14.56 -13.40
C ARG A 48 -9.87 -15.29 -13.01
N ASN A 49 -9.34 -15.05 -11.81
CA ASN A 49 -8.06 -15.58 -11.34
C ASN A 49 -6.92 -15.36 -12.34
N LYS A 50 -6.96 -14.25 -13.08
CA LYS A 50 -5.82 -13.84 -13.90
C LYS A 50 -4.73 -13.28 -13.00
N ASP A 51 -3.49 -13.39 -13.44
CA ASP A 51 -2.39 -12.73 -12.76
C ASP A 51 -2.58 -11.21 -12.78
N VAL A 52 -2.95 -10.69 -11.61
CA VAL A 52 -3.05 -9.26 -11.32
C VAL A 52 -1.92 -8.80 -10.41
N TYR A 53 -1.13 -9.72 -9.84
CA TYR A 53 -0.12 -9.40 -8.85
C TYR A 53 1.11 -8.72 -9.47
N HIS A 54 1.41 -9.04 -10.73
CA HIS A 54 2.47 -8.40 -11.52
C HIS A 54 1.96 -7.25 -12.40
N ASP A 55 0.76 -6.76 -12.15
CA ASP A 55 0.15 -5.69 -12.95
C ASP A 55 0.51 -4.31 -12.38
N ASP A 56 1.39 -3.59 -13.08
CA ASP A 56 1.83 -2.25 -12.66
C ASP A 56 0.68 -1.25 -12.45
N ASP A 57 -0.46 -1.44 -13.15
CA ASP A 57 -1.64 -0.58 -12.95
C ASP A 57 -2.16 -0.65 -11.52
N LEU A 58 -1.94 -1.76 -10.78
CA LEU A 58 -2.31 -1.86 -9.37
C LEU A 58 -1.72 -0.70 -8.58
N TRP A 59 -0.49 -0.27 -8.88
CA TRP A 59 0.23 0.77 -8.15
C TRP A 59 -0.20 2.20 -8.53
N MET A 60 -0.98 2.37 -9.59
CA MET A 60 -1.51 3.67 -10.03
C MET A 60 -2.75 4.12 -9.24
N CYS A 61 -3.35 3.23 -8.45
CA CYS A 61 -4.47 3.56 -7.57
C CYS A 61 -3.99 4.47 -6.41
N THR A 62 -4.59 5.65 -6.27
CA THR A 62 -4.28 6.62 -5.21
C THR A 62 -5.10 6.43 -3.93
N THR A 63 -5.82 5.30 -3.83
CA THR A 63 -6.68 4.98 -2.67
C THR A 63 -7.65 6.11 -2.30
N CYS A 64 -8.21 6.80 -3.29
CA CYS A 64 -9.11 7.96 -3.07
C CYS A 64 -10.57 7.57 -2.75
N TYR A 65 -10.91 6.28 -2.75
CA TYR A 65 -12.23 5.72 -2.43
C TYR A 65 -13.41 6.08 -3.35
N GLN A 66 -13.26 6.96 -4.35
CA GLN A 66 -14.38 7.35 -5.23
C GLN A 66 -15.07 6.17 -5.94
N CYS A 67 -14.29 5.18 -6.41
CA CYS A 67 -14.84 4.01 -7.10
C CYS A 67 -15.66 3.10 -6.17
N GLN A 68 -15.27 3.03 -4.89
CA GLN A 68 -15.92 2.25 -3.85
C GLN A 68 -17.25 2.89 -3.46
N GLU A 69 -17.23 4.20 -3.16
CA GLU A 69 -18.44 4.96 -2.79
C GLU A 69 -19.51 4.97 -3.89
N ARG A 70 -19.09 4.93 -5.16
CA ARG A 70 -20.01 4.97 -6.30
C ARG A 70 -20.37 3.58 -6.84
N CYS A 71 -19.89 2.51 -6.22
CA CYS A 71 -20.18 1.17 -6.71
C CYS A 71 -21.66 0.83 -6.47
N PRO A 72 -22.48 0.59 -7.52
CA PRO A 72 -23.89 0.24 -7.34
C PRO A 72 -24.10 -1.14 -6.70
N ARG A 73 -23.03 -1.94 -6.59
CA ARG A 73 -23.01 -3.25 -5.94
C ARG A 73 -22.36 -3.21 -4.55
N GLY A 74 -21.92 -2.03 -4.08
CA GLY A 74 -21.27 -1.88 -2.77
C GLY A 74 -19.92 -2.62 -2.66
N ILE A 75 -19.23 -2.86 -3.78
CA ILE A 75 -17.95 -3.58 -3.77
C ILE A 75 -16.88 -2.67 -3.17
N LYS A 76 -16.16 -3.18 -2.18
CA LYS A 76 -15.00 -2.55 -1.55
C LYS A 76 -13.76 -2.62 -2.45
N ILE A 77 -13.80 -1.89 -3.55
CA ILE A 77 -12.81 -1.97 -4.64
C ILE A 77 -11.42 -1.52 -4.17
N VAL A 78 -11.34 -0.45 -3.36
CA VAL A 78 -10.05 0.06 -2.90
C VAL A 78 -9.41 -0.91 -1.92
N ASP A 79 -10.19 -1.43 -0.99
CA ASP A 79 -9.71 -2.41 0.00
C ASP A 79 -9.23 -3.69 -0.72
N GLY A 80 -9.97 -4.16 -1.72
CA GLY A 80 -9.52 -5.28 -2.55
C GLY A 80 -8.23 -5.00 -3.33
N ILE A 81 -8.04 -3.78 -3.86
CA ILE A 81 -6.76 -3.40 -4.50
C ILE A 81 -5.61 -3.42 -3.49
N LEU A 82 -5.82 -2.97 -2.25
CA LEU A 82 -4.82 -3.02 -1.20
C LEU A 82 -4.44 -4.46 -0.83
N THR A 83 -5.43 -5.35 -0.74
CA THR A 83 -5.19 -6.79 -0.53
C THR A 83 -4.39 -7.41 -1.68
N LEU A 84 -4.71 -7.09 -2.93
CA LEU A 84 -3.93 -7.56 -4.08
C LEU A 84 -2.49 -7.04 -4.04
N ARG A 85 -2.27 -5.77 -3.65
CA ARG A 85 -0.92 -5.23 -3.47
C ARG A 85 -0.15 -5.93 -2.34
N ALA A 86 -0.82 -6.25 -1.23
CA ALA A 86 -0.20 -6.97 -0.12
C ALA A 86 0.28 -8.36 -0.57
N GLU A 87 -0.55 -9.10 -1.30
CA GLU A 87 -0.14 -10.39 -1.90
C GLU A 87 0.97 -10.19 -2.94
N SER A 88 0.94 -9.13 -3.75
CA SER A 88 2.02 -8.81 -4.69
C SER A 88 3.36 -8.63 -3.97
N VAL A 89 3.36 -7.95 -2.82
CA VAL A 89 4.54 -7.80 -1.96
C VAL A 89 5.00 -9.14 -1.38
N HIS A 90 4.08 -10.02 -0.97
CA HIS A 90 4.43 -11.38 -0.53
C HIS A 90 5.03 -12.24 -1.65
N LEU A 91 4.79 -11.90 -2.91
CA LEU A 91 5.41 -12.51 -4.08
C LEU A 91 6.72 -11.82 -4.50
N GLY A 92 7.19 -10.83 -3.72
CA GLY A 92 8.41 -10.07 -3.98
C GLY A 92 8.23 -8.83 -4.85
N VAL A 93 7.01 -8.54 -5.30
CA VAL A 93 6.70 -7.36 -6.11
C VAL A 93 6.50 -6.14 -5.22
N MET A 94 7.60 -5.50 -4.82
CA MET A 94 7.62 -4.22 -4.11
C MET A 94 8.42 -3.18 -4.89
N LEU A 95 7.78 -2.07 -5.26
CA LEU A 95 8.45 -1.01 -6.02
C LEU A 95 9.63 -0.40 -5.23
N PRO A 96 10.76 -0.05 -5.88
CA PRO A 96 11.97 0.40 -5.20
C PRO A 96 11.78 1.60 -4.28
N ALA A 97 10.97 2.57 -4.70
CA ALA A 97 10.66 3.76 -3.88
C ALA A 97 9.86 3.40 -2.62
N HIS A 98 8.93 2.44 -2.70
CA HIS A 98 8.19 1.96 -1.53
C HIS A 98 9.09 1.22 -0.56
N ARG A 99 10.01 0.40 -1.08
CA ARG A 99 11.03 -0.27 -0.26
C ARG A 99 11.88 0.75 0.50
N LYS A 100 12.36 1.78 -0.20
CA LYS A 100 13.17 2.84 0.42
C LYS A 100 12.45 3.50 1.60
N VAL A 101 11.17 3.79 1.44
CA VAL A 101 10.35 4.35 2.53
C VAL A 101 10.21 3.35 3.68
N ALA A 102 10.02 2.07 3.39
CA ALA A 102 9.94 1.02 4.40
C ALA A 102 11.25 0.85 5.19
N GLU A 103 12.41 0.90 4.52
CA GLU A 103 13.75 0.92 5.14
C GLU A 103 13.90 2.10 6.12
N LEU A 104 13.43 3.30 5.74
CA LEU A 104 13.48 4.47 6.62
C LEU A 104 12.63 4.28 7.88
N VAL A 105 11.45 3.65 7.75
CA VAL A 105 10.63 3.29 8.92
C VAL A 105 11.35 2.27 9.80
N MET A 106 11.99 1.25 9.24
CA MET A 106 12.74 0.26 10.01
C MET A 106 13.92 0.86 10.77
N ASP A 107 14.69 1.75 10.13
CA ASP A 107 15.91 2.30 10.70
C ASP A 107 15.61 3.47 11.66
N LYS A 108 14.72 4.38 11.27
CA LYS A 108 14.49 5.67 11.96
C LYS A 108 13.10 5.79 12.61
N GLY A 109 12.22 4.80 12.44
CA GLY A 109 10.85 4.84 12.96
C GLY A 109 9.92 5.78 12.19
N HIS A 110 10.37 6.36 11.08
CA HIS A 110 9.63 7.36 10.31
C HIS A 110 9.87 7.19 8.80
N ALA A 111 8.80 7.35 8.01
CA ALA A 111 8.90 7.40 6.55
C ALA A 111 9.71 8.61 6.06
N VAL A 112 9.65 9.72 6.80
CA VAL A 112 10.41 10.94 6.54
C VAL A 112 11.09 11.37 7.84
N PRO A 113 12.35 10.95 8.08
CA PRO A 113 13.08 11.31 9.28
C PRO A 113 13.40 12.82 9.35
N ILE A 114 13.50 13.36 10.56
CA ILE A 114 13.83 14.77 10.75
C ILE A 114 15.28 15.09 10.34
N ASN A 115 15.46 16.12 9.52
CA ASN A 115 16.77 16.66 9.09
C ASN A 115 17.13 17.96 9.85
N ASP A 116 18.35 18.47 9.62
CA ASP A 116 18.83 19.70 10.29
C ASP A 116 18.00 20.94 9.95
N ALA A 117 17.54 21.05 8.70
CA ALA A 117 16.68 22.15 8.28
C ALA A 117 15.38 22.19 9.08
N ASN A 118 14.73 21.02 9.26
CA ASN A 118 13.51 20.91 10.05
C ASN A 118 13.76 21.15 11.54
N ARG A 119 14.91 20.73 12.09
CA ARG A 119 15.33 21.06 13.47
C ARG A 119 15.46 22.57 13.67
N ALA A 120 16.12 23.26 12.74
CA ALA A 120 16.27 24.71 12.76
C ALA A 120 14.93 25.44 12.66
N ASN A 121 14.06 25.00 11.74
CA ASN A 121 12.71 25.56 11.57
C ASN A 121 11.87 25.42 12.86
N ARG A 122 11.95 24.28 13.54
CA ARG A 122 11.24 24.06 14.82
C ARG A 122 11.71 25.04 15.90
N LYS A 123 13.03 25.21 16.07
CA LYS A 123 13.58 26.20 17.02
C LYS A 123 13.13 27.62 16.69
N ALA A 124 13.14 28.00 15.41
CA ALA A 124 12.70 29.33 14.96
C ALA A 124 11.21 29.58 15.28
N LEU A 125 10.39 28.53 15.29
CA LEU A 125 8.97 28.57 15.68
C LEU A 125 8.75 28.45 17.21
N GLY A 126 9.81 28.45 18.02
CA GLY A 126 9.71 28.31 19.47
C GLY A 126 9.34 26.91 19.95
N MET A 127 9.54 25.89 19.11
CA MET A 127 9.28 24.49 19.45
C MET A 127 10.57 23.76 19.85
N ASP A 128 10.41 22.67 20.59
CA ASP A 128 11.50 21.71 20.85
C ASP A 128 12.13 21.21 19.54
N GLU A 129 13.46 21.14 19.52
CA GLU A 129 14.24 20.70 18.37
C GLU A 129 13.80 19.34 17.84
N LEU A 130 13.60 18.39 18.76
CA LEU A 130 13.11 17.06 18.45
C LEU A 130 11.62 16.98 18.76
N PRO A 131 10.78 16.51 17.83
CA PRO A 131 9.36 16.31 18.09
C PRO A 131 9.15 15.12 19.04
N GLU A 132 8.02 15.14 19.76
CA GLU A 132 7.53 14.11 20.71
C GLU A 132 7.20 12.78 20.00
N THR A 133 8.23 12.15 19.45
CA THR A 133 8.17 10.98 18.57
C THR A 133 9.34 10.05 18.91
N VAL A 134 9.52 9.00 18.12
CA VAL A 134 10.67 8.09 18.22
C VAL A 134 12.03 8.84 18.15
N HIS A 135 12.07 10.04 17.56
CA HIS A 135 13.28 10.87 17.56
C HIS A 135 13.66 11.40 18.95
N LYS A 136 12.70 11.77 19.80
CA LYS A 136 12.94 12.23 21.18
C LYS A 136 13.03 11.07 22.18
N TYR A 137 12.41 9.93 21.85
CA TYR A 137 12.37 8.73 22.67
C TYR A 137 13.02 7.53 21.97
N PRO A 138 14.36 7.37 22.01
CA PRO A 138 15.06 6.32 21.28
C PRO A 138 14.61 4.90 21.65
N GLN A 139 14.22 4.65 22.90
CA GLN A 139 13.68 3.37 23.36
C GLN A 139 12.39 2.96 22.63
N ALA A 140 11.62 3.94 22.11
CA ALA A 140 10.42 3.64 21.32
C ALA A 140 10.79 3.01 19.97
N LEU A 141 11.99 3.30 19.44
CA LEU A 141 12.48 2.68 18.20
C LEU A 141 12.66 1.17 18.37
N ASP A 142 13.11 0.72 19.54
CA ASP A 142 13.27 -0.69 19.83
C ASP A 142 11.92 -1.42 19.82
N HIS A 143 10.85 -0.76 20.26
CA HIS A 143 9.50 -1.31 20.18
C HIS A 143 9.03 -1.41 18.73
N VAL A 144 9.28 -0.39 17.90
CA VAL A 144 8.97 -0.42 16.47
C VAL A 144 9.71 -1.57 15.79
N LYS A 145 11.02 -1.71 16.04
CA LYS A 145 11.85 -2.80 15.49
C LYS A 145 11.37 -4.17 15.95
N LYS A 146 10.93 -4.31 17.20
CA LYS A 146 10.36 -5.55 17.73
C LYS A 146 9.07 -5.94 17.01
N LEU A 147 8.18 -4.97 16.75
CA LEU A 147 6.94 -5.22 16.00
C LEU A 147 7.22 -5.63 14.56
N ILE A 148 8.14 -4.94 13.87
CA ILE A 148 8.54 -5.26 12.49
C ILE A 148 9.03 -6.70 12.38
N LYS A 149 9.88 -7.14 13.32
CA LYS A 149 10.36 -8.54 13.39
C LYS A 149 9.24 -9.53 13.70
N ALA A 150 8.32 -9.16 14.59
CA ALA A 150 7.20 -10.02 14.97
C ALA A 150 6.20 -10.23 13.83
N THR A 151 6.01 -9.22 12.97
CA THR A 151 5.15 -9.32 11.78
C THR A 151 5.86 -9.90 10.56
N GLY A 152 7.18 -10.11 10.62
CA GLY A 152 7.99 -10.58 9.50
C GLY A 152 8.13 -9.56 8.37
N PHE A 153 7.87 -8.29 8.64
CA PHE A 153 7.91 -7.23 7.63
C PHE A 153 9.35 -6.91 7.19
N ASP A 154 10.33 -7.16 8.06
CA ASP A 154 11.77 -7.10 7.74
C ASP A 154 12.13 -8.04 6.59
N LYS A 155 11.66 -9.29 6.65
CA LYS A 155 11.93 -10.30 5.62
C LYS A 155 11.34 -9.90 4.27
N LEU A 156 10.12 -9.34 4.26
CA LEU A 156 9.47 -8.89 3.02
C LEU A 156 10.24 -7.77 2.31
N ILE A 157 10.93 -6.92 3.07
CA ILE A 157 11.76 -5.84 2.52
C ILE A 157 13.05 -6.39 1.95
N GLU A 158 13.70 -7.33 2.66
CA GLU A 158 14.93 -8.00 2.24
C GLU A 158 14.70 -8.84 0.97
N GLU A 159 13.68 -9.70 0.96
CA GLU A 159 13.35 -10.60 -0.16
C GLU A 159 13.00 -9.86 -1.45
N ALA A 160 12.33 -8.72 -1.34
CA ALA A 160 12.04 -7.90 -2.51
C ALA A 160 13.34 -7.34 -3.13
N GLY A 161 14.40 -7.13 -2.33
CA GLY A 161 15.69 -6.57 -2.73
C GLY A 161 16.57 -7.44 -3.61
N GLU A 162 16.28 -8.74 -3.67
CA GLU A 162 17.07 -9.71 -4.42
C GLU A 162 16.63 -9.85 -5.90
N GLN A 163 15.56 -9.15 -6.31
CA GLN A 163 14.96 -9.29 -7.65
C GLN A 163 15.38 -8.18 -8.65
N GLU A 164 16.45 -7.44 -8.39
CA GLU A 164 17.05 -6.42 -9.30
C GLU A 164 18.18 -6.98 -10.18
#